data_AF-A0A5R8MHH7-F1
#
_entry.id   AF-A0A5R8MHH7-F1
#
_cell.length_a   1.000
_cell.length_b   1.000
_cell.length_c   1.000
_cell.angle_alpha   90.00
_cell.angle_beta   90.00
_cell.angle_gamma   90.00
#
_symmetry.space_group_name_H-M   'P 1'
#
loop_
_entity.id
_entity.type
_entity.pdbx_description
1 polymer ?
#
loop_
_entity_poly.entity_id
_entity_poly.type
_entity_poly.pdbx_seq_one_letter_code
_entity_poly.pdbx_strand_id
1 'polypeptide(L)' 'MKAFDLPWLVADIGGTNARFGLVTSPGARPSNVAVLAGAAYATLPDAVEAYLA' A
#
# COMPACT_ATOMS: atom_id res chain seq x y z
N MET A 1 -6.41 19.56 8.59
CA MET A 1 -6.68 18.63 7.47
C MET A 1 -7.91 17.81 7.84
N LYS A 2 -8.91 17.68 6.96
CA LYS A 2 -9.98 16.69 7.18
C LYS A 2 -9.35 15.30 7.02
N ALA A 3 -9.52 14.42 8.00
CA ALA A 3 -9.20 13.02 7.81
C ALA A 3 -10.23 12.42 6.85
N PHE A 4 -9.77 11.78 5.77
CA PHE A 4 -10.63 10.92 4.96
C PHE A 4 -11.02 9.69 5.79
N ASP A 5 -12.19 9.12 5.54
CA ASP A 5 -12.63 7.91 6.23
C ASP A 5 -11.65 6.75 5.96
N LEU A 6 -11.44 5.94 6.99
CA LEU A 6 -10.58 4.75 6.97
C LEU A 6 -11.32 3.57 6.30
N PRO A 7 -10.62 2.56 5.75
CA PRO A 7 -9.17 2.35 5.82
C PRO A 7 -8.37 3.14 4.77
N TRP A 8 -7.11 3.46 5.09
CA TRP A 8 -6.17 4.05 4.14
C TRP A 8 -5.19 3.01 3.63
N LEU A 9 -5.07 2.91 2.31
CA LEU A 9 -3.93 2.29 1.66
C LEU A 9 -2.72 3.23 1.74
N VAL A 10 -1.64 2.75 2.32
CA VAL A 10 -0.35 3.46 2.35
C VAL A 10 0.71 2.63 1.65
N ALA A 11 1.68 3.30 1.03
CA ALA A 11 2.76 2.64 0.34
C ALA A 11 4.11 3.36 0.50
N ASP A 12 5.17 2.58 0.58
CA ASP A 12 6.57 2.98 0.47
C ASP A 12 7.10 2.44 -0.87
N ILE A 13 7.27 3.34 -1.85
CA ILE A 13 7.61 2.97 -3.23
C ILE A 13 9.10 3.23 -3.47
N GLY A 14 9.85 2.16 -3.66
CA GLY A 14 11.25 2.19 -4.08
C GLY A 14 11.45 1.77 -5.53
N GLY A 15 12.70 1.81 -6.01
CA GLY A 15 13.03 1.41 -7.39
C GLY A 15 12.96 -0.10 -7.67
N THR A 16 13.27 -0.93 -6.67
CA THR A 16 13.24 -2.40 -6.82
C THR A 16 11.96 -3.01 -6.26
N ASN A 17 11.47 -2.48 -5.13
CA ASN A 17 10.35 -3.04 -4.39
C ASN A 17 9.37 -1.93 -3.99
N ALA A 18 8.10 -2.30 -3.92
CA ALA A 18 7.03 -1.50 -3.34
C ALA A 18 6.49 -2.21 -2.11
N ARG A 19 6.30 -1.50 -1.00
CA ARG A 19 5.70 -2.04 0.21
C ARG A 19 4.36 -1.38 0.47
N PHE A 20 3.33 -2.17 0.67
CA PHE A 20 1.95 -1.72 0.91
C PHE A 20 1.48 -2.10 2.30
N GLY A 21 0.50 -1.37 2.83
CA GLY A 21 -0.15 -1.65 4.11
C GLY A 21 -1.46 -0.88 4.26
N LEU A 22 -2.30 -1.31 5.22
CA LEU A 22 -3.57 -0.66 5.55
C LEU A 22 -3.53 -0.03 6.94
N VAL A 23 -3.88 1.25 7.03
CA VAL A 23 -4.20 1.90 8.32
C VAL A 23 -5.72 1.82 8.52
N THR A 24 -6.14 1.13 9.58
CA THR A 24 -7.57 0.85 9.86
C THR A 24 -8.13 1.60 11.07
N SER A 25 -7.28 2.25 11.86
CA SER A 25 -7.69 3.15 12.94
C SER A 25 -6.74 4.35 13.07
N PRO A 26 -7.20 5.51 13.56
CA PRO A 26 -6.34 6.70 13.68
C PRO A 26 -5.13 6.42 14.57
N GLY A 27 -3.93 6.72 14.08
CA GLY A 27 -2.68 6.52 14.82
C GLY A 27 -2.17 5.08 14.87
N ALA A 28 -2.89 4.10 14.31
CA ALA A 28 -2.39 2.73 14.21
C ALA A 28 -1.27 2.62 13.18
N ARG A 29 -0.39 1.64 13.42
CA ARG A 29 0.61 1.22 12.42
C ARG A 29 -0.08 0.53 11.25
N PRO A 30 0.48 0.61 10.03
CA PRO A 30 -0.02 -0.16 8.90
C PRO A 30 -0.04 -1.66 9.21
N SER A 31 -1.15 -2.30 8.88
CA SER A 31 -1.39 -3.74 8.96
C SER A 31 -1.41 -4.34 7.55
N ASN A 32 -1.52 -5.67 7.44
CA ASN A 32 -1.51 -6.39 6.15
C ASN A 32 -0.32 -5.99 5.27
N VAL A 33 0.87 -5.92 5.86
CA VAL A 33 2.04 -5.43 5.14
C VAL A 33 2.53 -6.46 4.15
N ALA A 34 2.66 -6.07 2.88
CA ALA A 34 3.22 -6.90 1.82
C ALA A 34 4.29 -6.13 1.05
N VAL A 35 5.31 -6.85 0.58
CA VAL A 35 6.35 -6.31 -0.30
C VAL A 35 6.21 -6.97 -1.67
N LEU A 36 6.06 -6.15 -2.69
CA LEU A 36 5.92 -6.55 -4.08
C LEU A 36 7.19 -6.14 -4.84
N ALA A 37 7.71 -7.06 -5.65
CA ALA A 37 8.81 -6.75 -6.56
C ALA A 37 8.29 -5.84 -7.67
N GLY A 38 8.80 -4.61 -7.76
CA GLY A 38 8.29 -3.61 -8.70
C GLY A 38 8.37 -4.09 -10.16
N ALA A 39 9.41 -4.86 -10.50
CA ALA A 39 9.58 -5.42 -11.83
C ALA A 39 8.49 -6.42 -12.26
N ALA A 40 7.66 -6.93 -11.34
CA ALA A 40 6.55 -7.82 -11.66
C ALA A 40 5.28 -7.08 -12.12
N TYR A 41 5.24 -5.75 -11.99
CA TYR A 41 4.06 -4.93 -12.27
C TYR A 41 4.45 -3.78 -13.20
N ALA A 42 3.77 -3.67 -14.35
CA ALA A 42 4.10 -2.66 -15.35
C ALA A 42 3.77 -1.24 -14.86
N THR A 43 2.76 -1.13 -13.99
CA THR A 43 2.30 0.13 -13.44
C THR A 43 2.04 0.04 -11.94
N LEU A 44 1.97 1.20 -11.26
CA LEU A 44 1.60 1.25 -9.85
C LEU A 44 0.16 0.73 -9.59
N PRO A 45 -0.86 1.06 -10.42
CA PRO A 45 -2.18 0.43 -10.32
C PRO A 45 -2.14 -1.10 -10.35
N ASP A 46 -1.35 -1.73 -11.22
CA ASP A 46 -1.25 -3.20 -11.27
C ASP A 46 -0.73 -3.78 -9.93
N ALA A 47 0.25 -3.12 -9.32
CA ALA A 47 0.77 -3.52 -8.01
C ALA A 47 -0.25 -3.30 -6.88
N VAL A 48 -1.05 -2.23 -6.96
CA VAL A 48 -2.14 -1.95 -6.00
C VAL A 48 -3.24 -3.01 -6.11
N GLU A 49 -3.66 -3.36 -7.33
CA GLU A 49 -4.64 -4.43 -7.55
C GLU A 49 -4.13 -5.76 -7.02
N ALA A 50 -2.87 -6.12 -7.30
CA ALA A 50 -2.27 -7.34 -6.79
C ALA A 50 -2.14 -7.36 -5.26
N TYR A 51 -1.97 -6.20 -4.61
CA TYR A 51 -1.97 -6.10 -3.16
C TYR A 51 -3.36 -6.26 -2.53
N LEU A 52 -4.41 -5.77 -3.21
CA LEU A 52 -5.78 -5.75 -2.72
C LEU A 52 -6.58 -7.03 -3.05
N ALA A 53 -6.05 -7.89 -3.92
CA ALA A 53 -6.63 -9.19 -4.29
C ALA A 53 -6.59 -10.21 -3.15
#